data_AF-A0A1Y3SCS1-F1
#
_entry.id   AF-A0A1Y3SCS1-F1
#
_cell.length_a   1.000
_cell.length_b   1.000
_cell.length_c   1.000
_cell.angle_alpha   90.00
_cell.angle_beta   90.00
_cell.angle_gamma   90.00
#
_symmetry.space_group_name_H-M   'P 1'
#
loop_
_entity.id
_entity.type
_entity.pdbx_description
1 polymer ?
#
loop_
_entity_poly.entity_id
_entity_poly.type
_entity_poly.pdbx_seq_one_letter_code
_entity_poly.pdbx_strand_id
1 'polypeptide(L)'
;MKKKKSILLWGALAACAGGVLCFRRSIRMPLKEYTRYALLMAVLDDEICRNELQGRRFGGNTVLFPPKSESLQYRYHLFLQMNRKKSRARLQMEADQLQQRLEESRICAAEDSEILSNE
;
A
#
# COMPACT_ATOMS: atom_id res chain seq x y z
N MET A 1 14.45 -15.93 53.73
CA MET A 1 14.92 -16.10 52.33
C MET A 1 13.82 -16.03 51.25
N LYS A 2 12.51 -16.17 51.54
CA LYS A 2 11.44 -16.21 50.52
C LYS A 2 11.19 -14.88 49.77
N LYS A 3 11.36 -13.72 50.42
CA LYS A 3 11.08 -12.40 49.82
C LYS A 3 12.07 -11.98 48.72
N LYS A 4 13.35 -12.39 48.82
CA LYS A 4 14.40 -12.04 47.83
C LYS A 4 14.18 -12.73 46.48
N LYS A 5 13.75 -14.00 46.48
CA LYS A 5 13.41 -14.75 45.24
C LYS A 5 12.21 -14.15 44.51
N SER A 6 11.21 -13.67 45.26
CA SER A 6 10.03 -13.01 44.69
C SER A 6 10.39 -11.71 43.96
N ILE A 7 11.22 -10.85 44.55
CA ILE A 7 11.64 -9.58 43.91
C ILE A 7 12.41 -9.85 42.62
N LEU A 8 13.27 -10.87 42.61
CA LEU A 8 14.07 -11.23 41.44
C LEU A 8 13.18 -11.75 40.29
N LEU A 9 12.11 -12.48 40.61
CA LEU A 9 11.14 -12.98 39.63
C LEU A 9 10.35 -11.83 38.99
N TRP A 10 9.89 -10.86 39.80
CA TRP A 10 9.16 -9.70 39.31
C TRP A 10 10.03 -8.76 38.47
N GLY A 11 11.30 -8.56 38.86
CA GLY A 11 12.27 -7.78 38.08
C GLY A 11 12.56 -8.40 36.71
N ALA A 12 12.74 -9.72 36.66
CA ALA A 12 12.93 -10.44 35.39
C ALA A 12 11.68 -10.36 34.49
N LEU A 13 10.47 -10.54 35.06
CA LEU A 13 9.21 -10.45 34.31
C LEU A 13 8.99 -9.06 33.71
N ALA A 14 9.27 -8.00 34.49
CA ALA A 14 9.17 -6.62 34.03
C ALA A 14 10.18 -6.30 32.90
N ALA A 15 11.41 -6.81 33.00
CA ALA A 15 12.42 -6.67 31.95
C ALA A 15 12.00 -7.37 30.65
N CYS A 16 11.47 -8.59 30.72
CA CYS A 16 10.94 -9.30 29.56
C CYS A 16 9.75 -8.57 28.94
N ALA A 17 8.80 -8.11 29.74
CA ALA A 17 7.64 -7.35 29.26
C ALA A 17 8.05 -6.03 28.58
N GLY A 18 9.00 -5.29 29.18
CA GLY A 18 9.56 -4.07 28.62
C GLY A 18 10.30 -4.32 27.30
N GLY A 19 11.11 -5.38 27.23
CA GLY A 19 11.83 -5.78 26.02
C GLY A 19 10.89 -6.11 24.85
N VAL A 20 9.83 -6.88 25.10
CA VAL A 20 8.82 -7.22 24.09
C VAL A 20 8.07 -5.97 23.61
N LEU A 21 7.73 -5.05 24.52
CA LEU A 21 7.05 -3.79 24.17
C LEU A 21 7.93 -2.89 23.30
N CYS A 22 9.21 -2.71 23.67
CA CYS A 22 10.18 -1.94 22.90
C CYS A 22 10.43 -2.56 21.52
N PHE A 23 10.60 -3.89 21.46
CA PHE A 23 10.80 -4.61 20.20
C PHE A 23 9.58 -4.50 19.28
N ARG A 24 8.36 -4.65 19.82
CA ARG A 24 7.11 -4.43 19.05
C ARG A 24 6.97 -3.00 18.56
N ARG A 25 7.43 -2.01 19.31
CA ARG A 25 7.43 -0.60 18.88
C ARG A 25 8.43 -0.34 17.75
N SER A 26 9.61 -0.95 17.83
CA SER A 26 10.66 -0.83 16.81
C SER A 26 10.29 -1.48 15.48
N ILE A 27 9.60 -2.63 15.51
CA ILE A 27 9.13 -3.33 14.30
C ILE A 27 7.94 -2.61 13.63
N ARG A 28 7.16 -1.83 14.39
CA ARG A 28 5.93 -1.23 13.89
C ARG A 28 6.24 0.07 13.16
N MET A 29 6.00 0.07 11.85
CA MET A 29 6.13 1.26 11.02
C MET A 29 5.31 2.44 11.60
N PRO A 30 5.83 3.68 11.56
CA PRO A 30 5.05 4.86 11.92
C PRO A 30 3.77 4.94 11.09
N LEU A 31 2.64 5.20 11.74
CA LEU A 31 1.33 5.26 11.07
C LEU A 31 1.32 6.24 9.89
N LYS A 32 2.03 7.36 10.00
CA LYS A 32 2.16 8.36 8.93
C LYS A 32 2.82 7.81 7.67
N GLU A 33 3.88 7.02 7.82
CA GLU A 33 4.55 6.38 6.68
C GLU A 33 3.64 5.34 6.04
N TYR A 34 2.98 4.53 6.87
CA TYR A 34 2.07 3.50 6.43
C TYR A 34 0.88 4.07 5.63
N THR A 35 0.24 5.13 6.13
CA THR A 35 -0.84 5.80 5.41
C THR A 35 -0.36 6.47 4.13
N ARG A 36 0.87 6.97 4.12
CA ARG A 36 1.47 7.57 2.92
C ARG A 36 1.69 6.53 1.83
N TYR A 37 2.22 5.35 2.16
CA TYR A 37 2.36 4.25 1.19
C TYR A 37 0.99 3.79 0.68
N ALA A 38 0.00 3.64 1.55
CA ALA A 38 -1.35 3.25 1.11
C ALA A 38 -1.96 4.26 0.14
N LEU A 39 -1.77 5.57 0.38
CA LEU A 39 -2.25 6.62 -0.51
C LEU A 39 -1.48 6.63 -1.84
N LEU A 40 -0.15 6.51 -1.79
CA LEU A 40 0.69 6.43 -2.99
C LEU A 40 0.26 5.26 -3.89
N MET A 41 0.16 4.06 -3.32
CA MET A 41 -0.22 2.87 -4.08
C MET A 41 -1.64 3.00 -4.65
N ALA A 42 -2.59 3.61 -3.92
CA ALA A 42 -3.93 3.87 -4.43
C ALA A 42 -3.96 4.81 -5.63
N VAL A 43 -3.11 5.84 -5.63
CA VAL A 43 -2.98 6.77 -6.76
C VAL A 43 -2.37 6.08 -7.97
N LEU A 44 -1.26 5.36 -7.79
CA LEU A 44 -0.59 4.64 -8.87
C LEU A 44 -1.54 3.61 -9.52
N ASP A 45 -2.21 2.81 -8.69
CA ASP A 45 -3.16 1.79 -9.14
C ASP A 45 -4.38 2.40 -9.87
N ASP A 46 -4.88 3.56 -9.43
CA ASP A 46 -5.95 4.27 -10.12
C ASP A 46 -5.53 4.80 -11.48
N GLU A 47 -4.33 5.37 -11.57
CA GLU A 47 -3.78 5.89 -12.82
C GLU A 47 -3.51 4.77 -13.83
N ILE A 48 -2.88 3.68 -13.40
CA ILE A 48 -2.65 2.49 -14.24
C ILE A 48 -3.97 1.98 -14.81
N CYS A 49 -4.97 1.75 -13.96
CA CYS A 49 -6.26 1.25 -14.41
C CYS A 49 -6.95 2.20 -15.39
N ARG A 50 -6.87 3.52 -15.18
CA ARG A 50 -7.48 4.48 -16.10
C ARG A 50 -6.77 4.49 -17.44
N ASN A 51 -5.44 4.50 -17.46
CA ASN A 51 -4.67 4.42 -18.69
C ASN A 51 -4.97 3.13 -19.46
N GLU A 52 -5.04 1.99 -18.76
CA GLU A 52 -5.22 0.67 -19.40
C GLU A 52 -6.66 0.36 -19.79
N LEU A 53 -7.66 0.93 -19.11
CA LEU A 53 -9.05 0.47 -19.26
C LEU A 53 -10.06 1.57 -19.58
N GLN A 54 -9.79 2.85 -19.26
CA GLN A 54 -10.78 3.92 -19.50
C GLN A 54 -11.12 4.00 -20.98
N GLY A 55 -12.41 3.92 -21.31
CA GLY A 55 -12.87 4.02 -22.70
C GLY A 55 -12.67 2.75 -23.53
N ARG A 56 -12.02 1.71 -22.99
CA ARG A 56 -11.90 0.41 -23.67
C ARG A 56 -13.23 -0.33 -23.65
N ARG A 57 -13.50 -1.11 -24.71
CA ARG A 57 -14.71 -1.92 -24.83
C ARG A 57 -14.43 -3.38 -24.45
N PHE A 58 -15.22 -3.93 -23.55
CA PHE A 58 -15.23 -5.34 -23.20
C PHE A 58 -16.65 -5.89 -23.29
N GLY A 59 -16.84 -6.96 -24.06
CA GLY A 59 -18.15 -7.61 -24.20
C GLY A 59 -19.28 -6.67 -24.66
N GLY A 60 -18.96 -5.67 -25.50
CA GLY A 60 -19.93 -4.68 -26.00
C GLY A 60 -20.14 -3.45 -25.12
N ASN A 61 -19.59 -3.42 -23.90
CA ASN A 61 -19.71 -2.30 -22.97
C ASN A 61 -18.42 -1.50 -22.86
N THR A 62 -18.52 -0.17 -22.82
CA THR A 62 -17.38 0.73 -22.60
C THR A 62 -17.11 0.85 -21.10
N VAL A 63 -15.86 0.69 -20.69
CA VAL A 63 -15.43 0.85 -19.30
C VAL A 63 -15.40 2.34 -18.93
N LEU A 64 -16.18 2.68 -17.91
CA LEU A 64 -16.25 4.02 -17.33
C LEU A 64 -15.86 3.95 -15.86
N PHE A 65 -14.86 4.71 -15.46
CA PHE A 65 -14.48 4.83 -14.06
C PHE A 65 -15.32 5.89 -13.35
N PRO A 66 -15.59 5.70 -12.04
CA PRO A 66 -16.19 6.74 -11.21
C PRO A 66 -15.25 7.96 -11.10
N PRO A 67 -15.71 9.09 -10.51
CA PRO A 67 -14.87 10.22 -10.20
C PRO A 67 -13.62 9.81 -9.42
N LYS A 68 -12.49 10.48 -9.67
CA LYS A 68 -11.21 10.14 -9.02
C LYS A 68 -11.29 10.18 -7.49
N SER A 69 -12.05 11.11 -6.93
CA SER A 69 -12.24 11.21 -5.47
C SER A 69 -12.84 9.92 -4.89
N GLU A 70 -13.81 9.33 -5.57
CA GLU A 70 -14.50 8.11 -5.14
C GLU A 70 -13.61 6.87 -5.32
N SER A 71 -12.96 6.74 -6.49
CA SER A 71 -12.07 5.61 -6.76
C SER A 71 -10.85 5.60 -5.82
N LEU A 72 -10.24 6.77 -5.58
CA LEU A 72 -9.09 6.90 -4.69
C LEU A 72 -9.44 6.61 -3.25
N GLN A 73 -10.59 7.08 -2.75
CA GLN A 73 -11.01 6.78 -1.38
C GLN A 73 -11.18 5.27 -1.16
N TYR A 74 -11.86 4.59 -2.10
CA TYR A 74 -12.03 3.14 -2.04
C TYR A 74 -10.69 2.40 -2.07
N ARG A 75 -9.84 2.69 -3.06
CA ARG A 75 -8.52 2.05 -3.19
C ARG A 75 -7.62 2.33 -2.00
N TYR A 76 -7.67 3.55 -1.44
CA TYR A 76 -6.91 3.90 -0.25
C TYR A 76 -7.28 3.01 0.94
N HIS A 77 -8.58 2.84 1.22
CA HIS A 77 -9.03 1.94 2.27
C HIS A 77 -8.64 0.48 2.01
N LEU A 78 -8.70 0.04 0.75
CA LEU A 78 -8.26 -1.29 0.36
C LEU A 78 -6.76 -1.49 0.63
N PHE A 79 -5.90 -0.55 0.21
CA PHE A 79 -4.46 -0.63 0.47
C PHE A 79 -4.13 -0.55 1.96
N LEU A 80 -4.87 0.23 2.76
CA LEU A 80 -4.73 0.16 4.21
C LEU A 80 -4.97 -1.29 4.69
N GLN A 81 -6.09 -1.91 4.33
CA GLN A 81 -6.38 -3.29 4.75
C GLN A 81 -5.30 -4.29 4.32
N MET A 82 -4.88 -4.24 3.05
CA MET A 82 -3.88 -5.15 2.49
C MET A 82 -2.48 -4.94 3.09
N ASN A 83 -2.14 -3.72 3.47
CA ASN A 83 -0.79 -3.39 3.95
C ASN A 83 -0.59 -3.62 5.46
N ARG A 84 -1.64 -3.96 6.22
CA ARG A 84 -1.61 -4.07 7.70
C ARG A 84 -0.48 -4.94 8.28
N LYS A 85 -0.06 -5.99 7.55
CA LYS A 85 0.95 -6.95 8.00
C LYS A 85 2.26 -6.86 7.20
N LYS A 86 2.37 -5.90 6.28
CA LYS A 86 3.54 -5.76 5.41
C LYS A 86 4.66 -5.00 6.12
N SER A 87 5.88 -5.44 5.87
CA SER A 87 7.08 -4.73 6.33
C SER A 87 7.34 -3.49 5.48
N ARG A 88 8.19 -2.58 5.97
CA ARG A 88 8.60 -1.39 5.21
C ARG A 88 9.23 -1.74 3.88
N ALA A 89 10.18 -2.69 3.87
CA ALA A 89 10.84 -3.13 2.66
C ALA A 89 9.85 -3.71 1.64
N ARG A 90 8.83 -4.45 2.10
CA ARG A 90 7.79 -4.98 1.22
C ARG A 90 6.94 -3.87 0.60
N LEU A 91 6.55 -2.86 1.37
CA LEU A 91 5.77 -1.73 0.87
C LEU A 91 6.56 -0.86 -0.12
N GLN A 92 7.85 -0.67 0.12
CA GLN A 92 8.74 0.03 -0.81
C GLN A 92 8.82 -0.71 -2.14
N MET A 93 9.17 -1.99 -2.11
CA MET A 93 9.27 -2.83 -3.30
C MET A 93 7.97 -2.85 -4.11
N GLU A 94 6.80 -2.98 -3.46
CA GLU A 94 5.52 -2.98 -4.17
C GLU A 94 5.14 -1.60 -4.73
N ALA A 95 5.50 -0.51 -4.03
CA ALA A 95 5.31 0.84 -4.55
C ALA A 95 6.19 1.09 -5.77
N ASP A 96 7.45 0.68 -5.74
CA ASP A 96 8.39 0.82 -6.85
C ASP A 96 7.91 0.00 -8.07
N GLN A 97 7.38 -1.21 -7.84
CA GLN A 97 6.76 -2.02 -8.90
C GLN A 97 5.55 -1.33 -9.54
N LEU A 98 4.69 -0.70 -8.74
CA LEU A 98 3.57 0.09 -9.26
C LEU A 98 4.04 1.32 -10.04
N GLN A 99 5.11 1.98 -9.60
CA GLN A 99 5.69 3.10 -10.35
C GLN A 99 6.21 2.65 -11.71
N GLN A 100 6.94 1.53 -11.75
CA GLN A 100 7.41 0.97 -13.01
C GLN A 100 6.24 0.61 -13.94
N ARG A 101 5.23 -0.08 -13.43
CA ARG A 101 4.02 -0.41 -14.20
C ARG A 101 3.27 0.81 -14.71
N LEU A 102 3.29 1.92 -13.97
CA LEU A 102 2.68 3.16 -14.43
C LEU A 102 3.39 3.73 -15.66
N GLU A 103 4.72 3.66 -15.71
CA GLU A 103 5.45 4.11 -16.89
C GLU A 103 5.17 3.21 -18.09
N GLU A 104 5.13 1.88 -17.90
CA GLU A 104 4.72 0.93 -18.95
C GLU A 104 3.31 1.23 -19.47
N SER A 105 2.38 1.48 -18.54
CA SER A 105 0.99 1.83 -18.85
C SER A 105 0.86 3.14 -19.63
N ARG A 106 1.70 4.15 -19.34
CA ARG A 106 1.72 5.43 -20.07
C ARG A 106 2.19 5.25 -21.51
N ILE A 107 3.20 4.41 -21.74
CA ILE A 107 3.69 4.12 -23.09
C ILE A 107 2.57 3.49 -23.92
N CYS A 108 1.90 2.45 -23.39
CA CYS A 108 0.78 1.83 -24.08
C CYS A 108 -0.36 2.80 -24.37
N ALA A 109 -0.71 3.68 -23.42
CA ALA A 109 -1.76 4.67 -23.62
C ALA A 109 -1.38 5.72 -24.69
N ALA A 110 -0.11 6.08 -24.80
CA ALA A 110 0.39 6.97 -25.84
C ALA A 110 0.33 6.31 -27.22
N GLU A 111 0.78 5.06 -27.35
CA GLU A 111 0.70 4.29 -28.61
C GLU A 111 -0.74 4.15 -29.10
N ASP A 112 -1.68 3.81 -28.21
CA ASP A 112 -3.11 3.74 -28.52
C ASP A 112 -3.65 5.08 -29.05
N SER A 113 -3.19 6.20 -28.48
CA SER A 113 -3.61 7.54 -28.91
C SER A 113 -3.06 7.92 -30.29
N GLU A 114 -1.85 7.49 -30.64
CA GLU A 114 -1.24 7.73 -31.95
C GLU A 114 -1.93 6.91 -33.05
N ILE A 115 -2.28 5.65 -32.78
CA ILE A 115 -3.03 4.80 -33.72
C ILE A 115 -4.40 5.42 -34.03
N LEU A 116 -5.13 5.84 -33.00
CA LEU A 116 -6.44 6.48 -33.16
C LEU A 116 -6.41 7.84 -33.87
N SER A 117 -5.24 8.48 -33.96
CA SER A 117 -5.07 9.78 -34.63
C SER A 117 -4.71 9.65 -36.12
N ASN A 118 -4.31 8.45 -36.56
CA ASN A 118 -3.92 8.13 -37.92
C ASN A 118 -5.00 7.34 -38.70
N GLU A 119 -6.14 7.05 -38.08
CA GLU A 119 -7.36 6.50 -38.70
C GLU A 119 -8.40 7.60 -38.95
#